data_AF-A0A5C7AYY7-F1
#
_entry.id   AF-A0A5C7AYY7-F1
#
_cell.length_a   1.000
_cell.length_b   1.000
_cell.length_c   1.000
_cell.angle_alpha   90.00
_cell.angle_beta   90.00
_cell.angle_gamma   90.00
#
_symmetry.space_group_name_H-M   'P 1'
#
loop_
_entity.id
_entity.type
_entity.pdbx_description
1 polymer ?
#
loop_
_entity_poly.entity_id
_entity_poly.type
_entity_poly.pdbx_seq_one_letter_code
_entity_poly.pdbx_strand_id
1 'polypeptide(L)'
;MKDPDFHILSQIQKAHSIGSVVTLISFVVNVFASRIKELEFLIIPLIIIVSFTIIGSAYFFFQSLKHKEEIENPGKNNIAFIFRIGINLVLLALMVL
;
A
#
# COMPACT_ATOMS: atom_id res chain seq x y z
N MET A 1 -1.49 22.50 53.61
CA MET A 1 -1.18 23.13 52.31
C MET A 1 -0.39 22.13 51.50
N LYS A 2 -0.86 21.74 50.30
CA LYS A 2 -0.05 20.93 49.37
C LYS A 2 0.96 21.87 48.73
N ASP A 3 2.25 21.56 48.85
CA ASP A 3 3.34 22.40 48.37
C ASP A 3 3.19 22.70 46.87
N PRO A 4 3.22 23.98 46.46
CA PRO A 4 3.13 24.37 45.05
C PRO A 4 4.29 23.79 44.21
N ASP A 5 5.45 23.56 44.82
CA ASP A 5 6.61 22.93 44.19
C ASP A 5 6.34 21.50 43.70
N PHE A 6 5.53 20.74 44.44
CA PHE A 6 5.16 19.37 44.05
C PHE A 6 4.29 19.35 42.80
N HIS A 7 3.45 20.39 42.63
CA HIS A 7 2.57 20.50 41.48
C HIS A 7 3.34 20.88 40.22
N ILE A 8 4.34 21.77 40.33
CA ILE A 8 5.21 22.19 39.23
C ILE A 8 6.10 21.02 38.78
N LEU A 9 6.73 20.29 39.72
CA LEU A 9 7.54 19.11 39.38
C LEU A 9 6.72 18.03 38.67
N SER A 10 5.49 17.78 39.13
CA SER A 10 4.59 16.79 38.49
C SER A 10 4.18 17.19 37.07
N GLN A 11 4.04 18.50 36.80
CA GLN A 11 3.73 19.01 35.45
C GLN A 11 4.95 18.93 34.52
N ILE A 12 6.14 19.23 35.03
CA ILE A 12 7.40 19.07 34.28
C ILE A 12 7.64 17.59 33.93
N GLN A 13 7.42 16.69 34.88
CA GLN A 13 7.59 15.25 34.66
C GLN A 13 6.54 14.70 33.67
N LYS A 14 5.30 15.20 33.71
CA LYS A 14 4.29 14.91 32.67
C LYS A 14 4.68 15.46 31.30
N ALA A 15 5.17 16.70 31.22
CA ALA A 15 5.60 17.30 29.96
C ALA A 15 6.76 16.53 29.33
N HIS A 16 7.73 16.09 30.15
CA HIS A 16 8.85 15.26 29.70
C HIS A 16 8.40 13.85 29.26
N SER A 17 7.43 13.25 29.96
CA SER A 17 6.84 11.97 29.56
C SER A 17 6.08 12.09 28.23
N ILE A 18 5.29 13.15 28.04
CA ILE A 18 4.58 13.41 26.77
C ILE A 18 5.58 13.66 25.64
N GLY A 19 6.61 14.49 25.89
CA GLY A 19 7.68 14.74 24.92
C GLY A 19 8.44 13.47 24.52
N SER A 20 8.67 12.56 25.46
CA SER A 20 9.29 11.25 25.20
C SER A 20 8.40 10.35 24.33
N VAL A 21 7.08 10.32 24.59
CA VAL A 21 6.12 9.55 23.77
C VAL A 21 6.04 10.11 22.35
N VAL A 22 5.97 11.43 22.21
CA VAL A 22 5.96 12.08 20.88
C VAL A 22 7.25 11.77 20.13
N THR A 23 8.41 11.87 20.79
CA THR A 23 9.71 11.53 20.18
C THR A 23 9.77 10.08 19.73
N LEU A 24 9.22 9.15 20.52
CA LEU A 24 9.14 7.73 20.15
C LEU A 24 8.26 7.52 18.91
N ILE A 25 7.09 8.15 18.86
CA ILE A 25 6.20 8.06 17.69
C ILE A 25 6.90 8.63 16.45
N SER A 26 7.52 9.81 16.57
CA SER A 26 8.26 10.42 15.47
C SER A 26 9.42 9.54 15.01
N PHE A 27 10.15 8.90 15.92
CA PHE A 27 11.21 7.95 15.57
C PHE A 27 10.65 6.76 14.79
N VAL A 28 9.57 6.15 15.28
CA VAL A 28 8.93 5.00 14.63
C VAL A 28 8.45 5.37 13.22
N VAL A 29 7.73 6.48 13.08
CA VAL A 29 7.27 6.98 11.77
C VAL A 29 8.44 7.24 10.83
N ASN A 30 9.51 7.87 11.33
CA ASN A 30 10.68 8.19 10.50
C ASN A 30 11.44 6.93 10.06
N VAL A 31 11.56 5.92 10.92
CA VAL A 31 12.14 4.62 10.54
C VAL A 31 11.31 3.94 9.46
N PHE A 32 9.97 3.92 9.58
CA PHE A 32 9.13 3.32 8.55
C PHE A 32 9.18 4.13 7.24
N ALA A 33 9.15 5.45 7.31
CA ALA A 33 9.26 6.32 6.14
C ALA A 33 10.62 6.15 5.44
N SER A 34 11.72 6.00 6.18
CA SER A 34 13.03 5.78 5.58
C SER A 34 13.13 4.43 4.88
N ARG A 35 12.52 3.37 5.44
CA ARG A 35 12.45 2.05 4.80
C ARG A 35 11.58 2.05 3.55
N ILE A 36 10.49 2.81 3.53
CA ILE A 36 9.67 2.99 2.32
C ILE A 36 10.45 3.73 1.23
N LYS A 37 11.23 4.75 1.58
CA LYS A 37 12.17 5.41 0.66
C LYS A 37 13.19 4.45 0.06
N GLU A 38 13.76 3.56 0.88
CA GLU A 38 14.65 2.51 0.39
C GLU A 38 13.95 1.51 -0.54
N LEU A 39 12.61 1.43 -0.54
CA LEU A 39 11.85 0.57 -1.46
C LEU A 39 11.42 1.30 -2.73
N GLU A 40 11.70 2.61 -2.88
CA GLU A 40 11.36 3.38 -4.08
C GLU A 40 12.00 2.80 -5.35
N PHE A 41 13.19 2.17 -5.25
CA PHE A 41 13.82 1.53 -6.41
C PHE A 41 12.99 0.35 -6.96
N LEU A 42 12.12 -0.25 -6.15
CA LEU A 42 11.23 -1.34 -6.58
C LEU A 42 10.02 -0.82 -7.37
N ILE A 43 9.73 0.48 -7.34
CA ILE A 43 8.57 1.06 -8.04
C ILE A 43 8.63 0.75 -9.53
N ILE A 44 9.79 0.96 -10.17
CA ILE A 44 9.95 0.70 -11.61
C ILE A 44 9.77 -0.80 -11.94
N PRO A 45 10.48 -1.74 -11.28
CA PRO A 45 10.22 -3.17 -11.45
C PRO A 45 8.75 -3.58 -11.23
N LEU A 46 8.10 -3.02 -10.21
CA LEU A 46 6.69 -3.30 -9.90
C LEU A 46 5.76 -2.80 -11.02
N ILE A 47 5.97 -1.58 -11.52
CA ILE A 47 5.23 -1.03 -12.66
C ILE A 47 5.35 -1.94 -13.88
N ILE A 48 6.55 -2.46 -14.16
CA ILE A 48 6.79 -3.38 -15.27
C ILE A 48 6.00 -4.68 -15.09
N ILE A 49 6.05 -5.30 -13.91
CA ILE A 49 5.33 -6.55 -13.61
C ILE A 49 3.81 -6.36 -13.71
N VAL A 50 3.28 -5.27 -13.15
CA VAL A 50 1.85 -4.93 -13.21
C VAL A 50 1.43 -4.70 -14.67
N SER A 51 2.23 -3.98 -15.44
CA SER A 51 1.98 -3.74 -16.87
C SER A 51 1.93 -5.04 -17.67
N PHE A 52 2.89 -5.95 -17.48
CA PHE A 52 2.86 -7.27 -18.13
C PHE A 52 1.65 -8.10 -17.71
N THR A 53 1.25 -8.02 -16.45
CA THR A 53 0.07 -8.73 -15.94
C THR A 53 -1.21 -8.23 -16.61
N ILE A 54 -1.34 -6.91 -16.84
CA ILE A 54 -2.45 -6.30 -17.59
C ILE A 54 -2.45 -6.81 -19.03
N ILE A 55 -1.31 -6.71 -19.72
CA ILE A 55 -1.18 -7.13 -21.13
C ILE A 55 -1.51 -8.62 -21.29
N GLY A 56 -0.93 -9.48 -20.45
CA GLY A 56 -1.17 -10.91 -20.47
C GLY A 56 -2.64 -11.25 -20.20
N SER A 57 -3.24 -10.62 -19.18
CA SER A 57 -4.66 -10.84 -18.85
C SER A 57 -5.58 -10.37 -19.99
N ALA A 58 -5.27 -9.25 -20.64
CA ALA A 58 -6.01 -8.77 -21.79
C ALA A 58 -5.89 -9.74 -22.99
N TYR A 59 -4.68 -10.23 -23.27
CA TYR A 59 -4.45 -11.22 -24.33
C TYR A 59 -5.27 -12.50 -24.10
N PHE A 60 -5.22 -13.07 -22.89
CA PHE A 60 -5.99 -14.26 -22.55
C PHE A 60 -7.50 -14.02 -22.55
N PHE A 61 -7.94 -12.81 -22.17
CA PHE A 61 -9.34 -12.41 -22.30
C PHE A 61 -9.80 -12.42 -23.76
N PHE A 62 -9.04 -11.82 -24.67
CA PHE A 62 -9.37 -11.85 -26.10
C PHE A 62 -9.34 -13.25 -26.69
N GLN A 63 -8.38 -14.09 -26.26
CA GLN A 63 -8.33 -15.51 -26.64
C GLN A 63 -9.56 -16.27 -26.15
N SER A 64 -9.95 -16.07 -24.88
CA SER A 64 -11.13 -16.68 -24.26
C SER A 64 -12.44 -16.24 -24.94
N LEU A 65 -12.49 -15.01 -25.48
CA LEU A 65 -13.61 -14.56 -26.30
C LEU A 65 -13.67 -15.19 -27.70
N LYS A 66 -12.52 -15.57 -28.27
CA LYS A 66 -12.43 -16.20 -29.59
C LYS A 66 -12.69 -17.71 -29.54
N HIS A 67 -12.22 -18.40 -28.51
CA HIS A 67 -12.32 -19.86 -28.35
C HIS A 67 -13.30 -20.25 -27.23
N LYS A 68 -14.47 -19.60 -27.18
CA LYS A 68 -15.47 -19.80 -26.11
C LYS A 68 -15.96 -21.24 -25.99
N GLU A 69 -15.95 -21.99 -27.10
CA GLU A 69 -16.45 -23.36 -27.17
C GLU A 69 -15.53 -24.38 -26.50
N GLU A 70 -14.24 -24.05 -26.32
CA GLU A 70 -13.26 -24.92 -25.64
C GLU A 70 -13.24 -24.72 -24.12
N ILE A 71 -14.02 -23.78 -23.60
CA ILE A 71 -14.00 -23.34 -22.21
C ILE A 71 -15.29 -23.78 -21.52
N GLU A 72 -15.17 -24.59 -20.47
CA GLU A 72 -16.31 -25.15 -19.72
C GLU A 72 -17.24 -24.06 -19.11
N ASN A 73 -16.68 -22.89 -18.79
CA ASN A 73 -17.45 -21.77 -18.23
C ASN A 73 -16.89 -20.40 -18.69
N PRO A 74 -17.15 -19.99 -19.95
CA PRO A 74 -16.50 -18.84 -20.56
C PRO A 74 -16.90 -17.52 -19.89
N GLY A 75 -18.14 -17.43 -19.39
CA GLY A 75 -18.63 -16.24 -18.68
C GLY A 75 -17.85 -15.97 -17.38
N LYS A 76 -17.70 -16.98 -16.51
CA LYS A 76 -16.96 -16.83 -15.25
C LYS A 76 -15.47 -16.53 -15.49
N ASN A 77 -14.87 -17.17 -16.50
CA ASN A 77 -13.46 -16.96 -16.86
C ASN A 77 -13.22 -15.52 -17.36
N ASN A 78 -14.10 -15.02 -18.22
CA ASN A 78 -14.03 -13.67 -18.75
C ASN A 78 -14.20 -12.60 -17.66
N ILE A 79 -15.12 -12.81 -16.72
CA ILE A 79 -15.31 -11.92 -15.56
C ILE A 79 -14.04 -11.88 -14.70
N ALA A 80 -13.40 -13.03 -14.46
CA ALA A 80 -12.17 -13.10 -13.68
C ALA A 80 -11.02 -12.31 -14.35
N PHE A 81 -10.88 -12.39 -15.68
CA PHE A 81 -9.90 -11.59 -16.41
C PHE A 81 -10.20 -10.09 -16.35
N ILE A 82 -11.46 -9.67 -16.54
CA ILE A 82 -11.85 -8.26 -16.44
C ILE A 82 -11.51 -7.71 -15.05
N PHE A 83 -11.83 -8.46 -14.00
CA PHE A 83 -11.54 -8.03 -12.63
C PHE A 83 -10.03 -7.93 -12.36
N ARG A 84 -9.25 -8.90 -12.86
CA ARG A 84 -7.78 -8.87 -12.77
C ARG A 84 -7.18 -7.68 -13.51
N ILE A 85 -7.67 -7.36 -14.71
CA ILE A 85 -7.24 -6.19 -15.48
C ILE A 85 -7.60 -4.91 -14.72
N GLY A 86 -8.85 -4.79 -14.25
CA GLY A 86 -9.33 -3.62 -13.51
C GLY A 86 -8.52 -3.34 -12.25
N ILE A 87 -8.27 -4.35 -11.42
CA ILE A 87 -7.45 -4.19 -10.20
C ILE A 87 -6.04 -3.73 -10.56
N ASN A 88 -5.39 -4.38 -11.54
CA ASN A 88 -4.02 -4.01 -11.89
C ASN A 88 -3.93 -2.60 -12.50
N LEU A 89 -4.95 -2.13 -13.24
CA LEU A 89 -5.02 -0.75 -13.72
C LEU A 89 -5.14 0.26 -12.57
N VAL A 90 -5.97 -0.03 -11.55
CA VAL A 90 -6.07 0.81 -10.35
C VAL A 90 -4.72 0.83 -9.61
N LEU A 91 -4.10 -0.33 -9.46
CA LEU A 91 -2.80 -0.47 -8.79
C LEU A 91 -1.70 0.31 -9.52
N LEU A 92 -1.69 0.23 -10.86
CA LEU A 92 -0.77 1.00 -11.70
C LEU A 92 -1.02 2.50 -11.56
N ALA A 93 -2.28 2.94 -11.57
CA ALA A 93 -2.62 4.35 -11.38
C ALA A 93 -2.15 4.87 -10.01
N LEU A 94 -2.34 4.10 -8.94
CA LEU A 94 -1.87 4.44 -7.59
C LEU A 94 -0.34 4.48 -7.47
N MET A 95 0.38 3.72 -8.30
CA MET A 95 1.85 3.72 -8.33
C MET A 95 2.45 4.89 -9.13
N VAL A 96 1.65 5.53 -10.00
CA VAL A 96 2.09 6.60 -10.91
C VAL A 96 1.65 8.00 -10.41
N LEU A 97 0.69 8.06 -9.47
CA LEU A 97 0.27 9.27 -8.74
C LEU A 97 1.24 9.61 -7.61
#